data_AF-A0AAW2IXW5-F1
#
_entry.id   AF-A0AAW2IXW5-F1
#
_cell.length_a   1.000
_cell.length_b   1.000
_cell.length_c   1.000
_cell.angle_alpha   90.00
_cell.angle_beta   90.00
_cell.angle_gamma   90.00
#
_symmetry.space_group_name_H-M   'P 1'
#
loop_
_entity.id
_entity.type
_entity.pdbx_description
1 polymer ?
#
loop_
_entity_poly.entity_id
_entity_poly.type
_entity_poly.pdbx_seq_one_letter_code
_entity_poly.pdbx_strand_id
1 'polypeptide(L)'
;MDFRGRIYRCGILHFHERDLARSFIEFADNQEEGCKQSVKDIVAISAAFKYKKFYDYDDALQWYKDNHNTIYASDQSLICFAKSASDPFQFIAKVLSKDDIESSSRSYHAFDLWKDIEQHGK
;
A
#
# COMPACT_ATOMS: atom_id res chain seq x y z
N MET A 1 -16.67 24.31 -5.99
CA MET A 1 -16.00 24.84 -7.20
C MET A 1 -15.63 26.29 -6.92
N ASP A 2 -14.38 26.68 -7.18
CA ASP A 2 -14.02 28.10 -7.13
C ASP A 2 -14.30 28.81 -8.46
N PHE A 3 -14.06 30.11 -8.51
CA PHE A 3 -14.24 30.93 -9.73
C PHE A 3 -13.34 30.52 -10.91
N ARG A 4 -12.31 29.69 -10.66
CA ARG A 4 -11.41 29.13 -11.69
C ARG A 4 -11.81 27.71 -12.11
N GLY A 5 -12.92 27.17 -11.60
CA GLY A 5 -13.33 25.80 -11.87
C GLY A 5 -12.50 24.74 -11.14
N ARG A 6 -11.74 25.10 -10.09
CA ARG A 6 -11.09 24.11 -9.23
C ARG A 6 -12.13 23.45 -8.32
N ILE A 7 -12.13 22.13 -8.33
CA ILE A 7 -12.98 21.32 -7.45
C ILE A 7 -12.30 21.23 -6.08
N TYR A 8 -13.04 21.63 -5.05
CA TYR A 8 -12.66 21.47 -3.65
C TYR A 8 -13.72 20.61 -2.99
N ARG A 9 -13.30 19.61 -2.24
CA ARG A 9 -14.21 18.76 -1.48
C ARG A 9 -14.55 19.46 -0.16
N CYS A 10 -15.82 19.44 0.24
CA CYS A 10 -16.24 19.95 1.54
C CYS A 10 -16.05 18.86 2.61
N GLY A 11 -15.53 19.25 3.79
CA GLY A 11 -15.35 18.37 4.94
C GLY A 11 -13.91 18.30 5.44
N ILE A 12 -13.72 17.68 6.61
CA ILE A 12 -12.41 17.33 7.16
C ILE A 12 -12.03 15.93 6.65
N LEU A 13 -10.75 15.70 6.32
CA LEU A 13 -10.21 14.43 5.77
C LEU A 13 -10.58 14.15 4.30
N HIS A 14 -9.94 14.87 3.36
CA HIS A 14 -10.05 14.59 1.93
C HIS A 14 -8.68 14.66 1.24
N PHE A 15 -8.56 14.09 0.05
CA PHE A 15 -7.27 13.94 -0.65
C PHE A 15 -6.56 15.26 -1.01
N HIS A 16 -7.24 16.40 -0.99
CA HIS A 16 -6.59 17.71 -1.16
C HIS A 16 -5.77 18.17 0.07
N GLU A 17 -5.91 17.50 1.22
CA GLU A 17 -5.23 17.84 2.47
C GLU A 17 -3.75 17.40 2.50
N ARG A 18 -3.10 17.65 3.63
CA ARG A 18 -1.72 17.23 3.94
C ARG A 18 -1.55 15.71 4.02
N ASP A 19 -0.30 15.29 4.05
CA ASP A 19 0.15 13.88 4.07
C ASP A 19 -0.64 12.98 5.04
N LEU A 20 -0.79 13.39 6.30
CA LEU A 20 -1.54 12.65 7.31
C LEU A 20 -3.01 12.38 6.92
N ALA A 21 -3.69 13.35 6.30
CA ALA A 21 -5.07 13.13 5.89
C ALA A 21 -5.15 12.16 4.70
N ARG A 22 -4.16 12.20 3.79
CA ARG A 22 -4.09 11.29 2.64
C ARG A 22 -3.74 9.88 3.05
N SER A 23 -3.01 9.67 4.15
CA SER A 23 -2.67 8.34 4.65
C SER A 23 -3.88 7.56 5.20
N PHE A 24 -4.97 8.24 5.53
CA PHE A 24 -6.23 7.60 5.99
C PHE A 24 -7.22 7.29 4.86
N ILE A 25 -6.89 7.65 3.62
CA ILE A 25 -7.80 7.45 2.49
C ILE A 25 -7.39 6.18 1.75
N GLU A 26 -8.29 5.21 1.77
CA GLU A 26 -8.20 3.98 0.98
C GLU A 26 -9.35 3.93 -0.02
N PHE A 27 -9.09 3.36 -1.20
CA PHE A 27 -10.13 3.13 -2.19
C PHE A 27 -10.86 1.83 -1.87
N ALA A 28 -12.19 1.86 -1.90
CA ALA A 28 -12.98 0.64 -1.77
C ALA A 28 -12.64 -0.32 -2.91
N ASP A 29 -12.56 -1.61 -2.57
CA ASP A 29 -12.17 -2.65 -3.50
C ASP A 29 -13.16 -2.73 -4.67
N ASN A 30 -12.64 -2.50 -5.88
CA ASN A 30 -13.35 -2.76 -7.11
C ASN A 30 -12.58 -3.88 -7.79
N GLN A 31 -13.23 -5.02 -8.04
CA GLN A 31 -12.62 -6.14 -8.76
C GLN A 31 -12.20 -5.68 -10.17
N GLU A 32 -10.96 -5.23 -10.32
CA GLU A 32 -10.36 -4.96 -11.62
C GLU A 32 -9.50 -6.17 -12.02
N GLU A 33 -10.09 -7.03 -12.84
CA GLU A 33 -9.37 -8.05 -13.59
C GLU A 33 -8.48 -7.36 -14.63
N GLY A 34 -7.16 -7.28 -14.41
CA GLY A 34 -6.29 -6.78 -15.48
C GLY A 34 -4.82 -6.49 -15.17
N CYS A 35 -4.40 -6.36 -13.90
CA CYS A 35 -2.99 -6.06 -13.65
C CYS A 35 -2.12 -7.32 -13.69
N LYS A 36 -1.24 -7.42 -14.70
CA LYS A 36 -0.21 -8.47 -14.79
C LYS A 36 0.87 -8.33 -13.69
N GLN A 37 1.00 -7.14 -13.10
CA GLN A 37 1.98 -6.87 -12.05
C GLN A 37 1.43 -7.32 -10.70
N SER A 38 2.28 -7.97 -9.90
CA SER A 38 1.97 -8.32 -8.52
C SER A 38 1.50 -7.08 -7.75
N VAL A 39 0.33 -7.16 -7.11
CA VAL A 39 -0.19 -6.10 -6.24
C VAL A 39 0.84 -5.72 -5.16
N LYS A 40 1.60 -6.71 -4.67
CA LYS A 40 2.69 -6.48 -3.70
C LYS A 40 3.80 -5.61 -4.26
N ASP A 41 4.13 -5.76 -5.56
CA ASP A 41 5.16 -4.94 -6.21
C ASP A 41 4.66 -3.51 -6.43
N ILE A 42 3.39 -3.34 -6.83
CA ILE A 42 2.77 -2.02 -6.99
C ILE A 42 2.77 -1.25 -5.66
N VAL A 43 2.41 -1.93 -4.56
CA VAL A 43 2.42 -1.34 -3.22
C VAL A 43 3.86 -1.00 -2.78
N ALA A 44 4.83 -1.89 -3.02
CA ALA A 44 6.24 -1.65 -2.71
C ALA A 44 6.81 -0.45 -3.48
N ILE A 45 6.55 -0.40 -4.78
CA ILE A 45 6.92 0.74 -5.65
C ILE A 45 6.27 2.02 -5.13
N SER A 46 4.97 1.97 -4.85
CA SER A 46 4.22 3.13 -4.33
C SER A 46 4.82 3.64 -3.02
N ALA A 47 5.15 2.74 -2.09
CA ALA A 47 5.82 3.08 -0.84
C ALA A 47 7.17 3.73 -1.13
N ALA A 48 8.00 3.17 -2.00
CA ALA A 48 9.28 3.77 -2.39
C ALA A 48 9.13 5.22 -2.87
N PHE A 49 8.15 5.50 -3.75
CA PHE A 49 7.90 6.86 -4.25
C PHE A 49 7.42 7.85 -3.18
N LYS A 50 6.81 7.38 -2.09
CA LYS A 50 6.48 8.22 -0.93
C LYS A 50 7.70 8.52 -0.07
N TYR A 51 8.75 7.70 -0.16
CA TYR A 51 10.02 7.97 0.48
C TYR A 51 10.84 9.01 -0.30
N LYS A 52 11.13 8.74 -1.58
CA LYS A 52 11.92 9.61 -2.44
C LYS A 52 11.51 9.48 -3.91
N LYS A 53 11.97 10.42 -4.74
CA LYS A 53 11.73 10.38 -6.19
C LYS A 53 12.62 9.33 -6.87
N PHE A 54 12.05 8.62 -7.83
CA PHE A 54 12.75 7.70 -8.74
C PHE A 54 12.41 8.07 -10.19
N TYR A 55 13.24 7.66 -11.13
CA TYR A 55 12.96 7.78 -12.56
C TYR A 55 12.25 6.55 -13.10
N ASP A 56 12.64 5.37 -12.62
CA ASP A 56 12.14 4.08 -13.10
C ASP A 56 11.47 3.27 -11.97
N TYR A 57 10.49 2.45 -12.35
CA TYR A 57 9.76 1.60 -11.42
C TYR A 57 10.62 0.46 -10.87
N ASP A 58 11.51 -0.08 -11.68
CA ASP A 58 12.41 -1.17 -11.27
C ASP A 58 13.40 -0.70 -10.19
N ASP A 59 13.94 0.51 -10.34
CA ASP A 59 14.80 1.13 -9.32
C ASP A 59 14.06 1.36 -8.00
N ALA A 60 12.81 1.82 -8.08
CA ALA A 60 11.96 2.02 -6.90
C ALA A 60 11.67 0.69 -6.19
N LEU A 61 11.37 -0.36 -6.96
CA LEU A 61 11.13 -1.70 -6.44
C LEU A 61 12.39 -2.30 -5.81
N GLN A 62 13.54 -2.17 -6.47
CA GLN A 62 14.81 -2.67 -5.98
C GLN A 62 15.20 -1.95 -4.68
N TRP A 63 15.09 -0.63 -4.64
CA TRP A 63 15.33 0.14 -3.42
C TRP A 63 14.45 -0.32 -2.26
N TYR A 64 13.17 -0.60 -2.51
CA TYR A 64 12.28 -1.10 -1.47
C TYR A 64 12.74 -2.47 -0.95
N LYS A 65 13.12 -3.38 -1.84
CA LYS A 65 13.65 -4.71 -1.48
C LYS A 65 14.94 -4.61 -0.65
N ASP A 66 15.86 -3.73 -1.04
CA ASP A 66 17.12 -3.51 -0.35
C ASP A 66 16.93 -2.98 1.08
N ASN A 67 15.88 -2.18 1.30
CA ASN A 67 15.57 -1.57 2.60
C ASN A 67 14.55 -2.39 3.41
N HIS A 68 14.06 -3.52 2.88
CA HIS A 68 13.00 -4.33 3.49
C HIS A 68 13.32 -4.72 4.94
N ASN A 69 14.52 -5.25 5.18
CA ASN A 69 14.93 -5.70 6.51
C ASN A 69 14.99 -4.55 7.52
N THR A 70 15.34 -3.34 7.07
CA THR A 70 15.39 -2.16 7.93
C THR A 70 13.99 -1.63 8.24
N ILE A 71 13.09 -1.66 7.26
CA ILE A 71 11.69 -1.22 7.40
C ILE A 71 10.94 -2.13 8.39
N TYR A 72 11.14 -3.45 8.28
CA TYR A 72 10.39 -4.46 9.05
C TYR A 72 11.14 -4.98 10.28
N ALA A 73 12.21 -4.33 10.73
CA ALA A 73 12.94 -4.79 11.93
C ALA A 73 12.11 -4.64 13.22
N SER A 74 11.28 -3.60 13.30
CA SER A 74 10.36 -3.27 14.41
C SER A 74 9.50 -2.03 14.06
N ASP A 75 8.41 -1.80 14.80
CA ASP A 75 7.59 -0.59 14.65
C ASP A 75 8.41 0.70 14.83
N GLN A 76 9.33 0.71 15.80
CA GLN A 76 10.20 1.86 16.02
C GLN A 76 11.15 2.09 14.85
N SER A 77 11.64 1.01 14.21
CA SER A 77 12.49 1.13 13.02
C SER A 77 11.72 1.72 11.84
N LEU A 78 10.48 1.30 11.62
CA LEU A 78 9.59 1.87 10.60
C LEU A 78 9.36 3.36 10.84
N ILE A 79 9.00 3.74 12.07
CA ILE A 79 8.77 5.15 12.43
C ILE A 79 10.05 5.97 12.21
N CYS A 80 11.20 5.50 12.70
CA CYS A 80 12.48 6.20 12.53
C CYS A 80 12.87 6.33 11.05
N PHE A 81 12.65 5.28 10.26
CA PHE A 81 12.94 5.27 8.83
C PHE A 81 12.05 6.27 8.07
N ALA A 82 10.74 6.25 8.35
CA ALA A 82 9.74 7.10 7.71
C ALA A 82 9.96 8.60 7.96
N LYS A 83 10.64 9.00 9.04
CA LYS A 83 10.97 10.41 9.29
C LYS A 83 11.77 11.08 8.17
N SER A 84 12.48 10.28 7.38
CA SER A 84 13.29 10.76 6.24
C SER A 84 12.54 10.73 4.91
N ALA A 85 11.30 10.23 4.89
CA ALA A 85 10.46 10.17 3.70
C ALA A 85 9.96 11.57 3.31
N SER A 86 9.70 11.75 2.02
CA SER A 86 9.06 12.95 1.48
C SER A 86 7.61 13.09 1.99
N ASP A 87 6.92 11.97 2.11
CA ASP A 87 5.55 11.83 2.64
C ASP A 87 5.52 10.74 3.74
N PRO A 88 5.93 11.04 4.99
CA PRO A 88 6.10 10.04 6.06
C PRO A 88 4.85 9.20 6.37
N PHE A 89 3.67 9.81 6.44
CA PHE A 89 2.45 9.12 6.82
C PHE A 89 1.92 8.26 5.66
N GLN A 90 1.93 8.77 4.43
CA GLN A 90 1.58 7.96 3.26
C GLN A 90 2.60 6.81 3.04
N PHE A 91 3.88 7.03 3.33
CA PHE A 91 4.89 5.96 3.29
C PHE A 91 4.52 4.82 4.26
N ILE A 92 4.28 5.17 5.53
CA ILE A 92 3.88 4.20 6.56
C ILE A 92 2.60 3.47 6.14
N ALA A 93 1.57 4.20 5.72
CA ALA A 93 0.31 3.59 5.29
C ALA A 93 0.53 2.55 4.19
N LYS A 94 1.35 2.86 3.17
CA LYS A 94 1.63 1.92 2.08
C LYS A 94 2.46 0.71 2.52
N VAL A 95 3.39 0.87 3.46
CA VAL A 95 4.13 -0.25 4.03
C VAL A 95 3.18 -1.20 4.77
N LEU A 96 2.28 -0.66 5.59
CA LEU A 96 1.33 -1.44 6.38
C LEU A 96 0.24 -2.11 5.55
N SER A 97 -0.22 -1.48 4.45
CA SER A 97 -1.19 -2.10 3.52
C SER A 97 -0.73 -3.43 2.92
N LYS A 98 0.58 -3.73 2.98
CA LYS A 98 1.14 -4.97 2.43
C LYS A 98 0.88 -6.18 3.33
N ASP A 99 0.78 -5.97 4.64
CA ASP A 99 0.58 -7.04 5.63
C ASP A 99 -0.82 -7.65 5.53
N ASP A 100 -1.81 -6.83 5.15
CA ASP A 100 -3.21 -7.26 4.95
C ASP A 100 -3.42 -8.11 3.68
N ILE A 101 -2.57 -7.93 2.66
CA ILE A 101 -2.62 -8.75 1.45
C ILE A 101 -2.15 -10.18 1.75
N GLU A 102 -1.15 -10.35 2.63
CA GLU A 102 -0.66 -11.68 3.02
C GLU A 102 -1.64 -12.44 3.91
N SER A 103 -2.34 -11.74 4.81
CA SER A 103 -3.39 -12.33 5.64
C SER A 103 -4.62 -12.72 4.80
N SER A 104 -5.04 -11.87 3.87
CA SER A 104 -6.15 -12.16 2.95
C SER A 104 -5.83 -13.31 2.00
N SER A 105 -4.65 -13.30 1.36
CA SER A 105 -4.24 -14.37 0.44
C SER A 105 -4.17 -15.74 1.13
N ARG A 106 -3.72 -15.77 2.40
CA ARG A 106 -3.72 -17.00 3.22
C ARG A 106 -5.13 -17.45 3.58
N SER A 107 -6.04 -16.52 3.84
CA SER A 107 -7.44 -16.83 4.16
C SER A 107 -8.17 -17.46 2.97
N TYR A 108 -8.04 -16.90 1.77
CA TYR A 108 -8.63 -17.47 0.55
C TYR A 108 -8.06 -18.86 0.24
N HIS A 109 -6.73 -19.04 0.32
CA HIS A 109 -6.10 -20.33 0.07
C HIS A 109 -6.50 -21.40 1.10
N ALA A 110 -6.69 -21.04 2.37
CA ALA A 110 -7.18 -21.96 3.39
C ALA A 110 -8.65 -22.35 3.16
N PHE A 111 -9.46 -21.41 2.68
CA PHE A 111 -10.86 -21.65 2.34
C PHE A 111 -11.01 -22.56 1.12
N ASP A 112 -10.18 -22.36 0.09
CA ASP A 112 -10.16 -23.21 -1.11
C ASP A 112 -9.69 -24.64 -0.79
N LEU A 113 -8.65 -24.79 0.05
CA LEU A 113 -8.20 -26.11 0.51
C LEU A 113 -9.27 -26.85 1.32
N TRP A 114 -10.02 -26.14 2.15
CA TRP A 114 -11.09 -26.73 2.93
C TRP A 114 -12.25 -27.21 2.03
N LYS A 115 -12.60 -26.43 1.00
CA LYS A 115 -13.58 -26.85 -0.02
C LYS A 115 -13.14 -28.09 -0.80
N ASP A 116 -11.86 -28.20 -1.16
CA ASP A 116 -11.34 -29.37 -1.87
C ASP A 116 -11.39 -30.63 -1.00
N ILE A 117 -11.13 -30.51 0.31
CA ILE A 117 -11.25 -31.61 1.27
C ILE A 117 -12.69 -32.07 1.41
N GLU A 118 -13.68 -31.15 1.45
CA GLU A 118 -15.10 -31.51 1.48
C GLU A 118 -15.58 -32.21 0.20
N GLN A 119 -15.01 -31.87 -0.97
CA GLN A 119 -15.41 -32.44 -2.25
C GLN A 119 -14.78 -33.81 -2.54
N HIS A 120 -13.56 -34.05 -2.04
CA HIS A 120 -12.80 -35.28 -2.30
C HIS A 120 -12.70 -36.23 -1.10
N GLY A 121 -13.21 -35.82 0.08
CA GLY A 121 -13.27 -36.65 1.28
C GLY A 121 -14.50 -37.55 1.34
N LYS A 122 -14.60 -38.54 0.44
CA LYS A 122 -15.42 -39.76 0.60
C LYS A 122 -14.72 -40.97 0.03
#